data_AF-A0A7Y0CT07-F1
#
_entry.id   AF-A0A7Y0CT07-F1
#
_cell.length_a   1.000
_cell.length_b   1.000
_cell.length_c   1.000
_cell.angle_alpha   90.00
_cell.angle_beta   90.00
_cell.angle_gamma   90.00
#
_symmetry.space_group_name_H-M   'P 1'
#
loop_
_entity.id
_entity.type
_entity.pdbx_description
1 polymer ?
#
loop_
_entity_poly.entity_id
_entity_poly.type
_entity_poly.pdbx_seq_one_letter_code
_entity_poly.pdbx_strand_id
1 'polypeptide(L)' 'MNPRYAVCRGGAHDNERWPLSRDVDPGHQFSWGDGTGISGSQYAVEAEIIQTNLGPMWVATPA' A
#
# COMPACT_ATOMS: atom_id res chain seq x y z
N MET A 1 11.05 12.29 3.63
CA MET A 1 11.36 10.97 4.20
C MET A 1 10.32 10.05 3.61
N ASN A 2 10.71 9.09 2.78
CA ASN A 2 9.73 8.35 1.99
C ASN A 2 8.97 7.35 2.88
N PRO A 3 7.63 7.28 2.78
CA PRO A 3 6.86 6.36 3.61
C PRO A 3 7.19 4.90 3.32
N ARG A 4 7.29 4.09 4.39
CA ARG A 4 7.70 2.68 4.30
C ARG A 4 6.53 1.70 4.20
N TYR A 5 5.31 2.19 4.38
CA TYR A 5 4.11 1.38 4.39
C TYR A 5 3.02 2.06 3.57
N ALA A 6 2.10 1.28 3.02
CA ALA A 6 0.82 1.76 2.51
C ALA A 6 -0.32 1.21 3.37
N VAL A 7 -1.29 2.05 3.75
CA VAL A 7 -2.59 1.59 4.25
C VAL A 7 -3.52 1.40 3.05
N CYS A 8 -4.06 0.21 2.92
CA CYS A 8 -5.03 -0.09 1.87
C CYS A 8 -6.41 0.41 2.28
N ARG A 9 -7.09 1.06 1.33
CA ARG A 9 -8.43 1.60 1.48
C ARG A 9 -9.34 0.98 0.42
N GLY A 10 -10.27 0.15 0.87
CA GLY A 10 -11.13 -0.66 0.00
C GLY A 10 -10.51 -1.99 -0.44
N GLY A 11 -11.34 -2.81 -1.09
CA GLY A 11 -10.96 -4.15 -1.52
C GLY A 11 -10.91 -5.16 -0.38
N ALA A 12 -10.16 -6.25 -0.58
CA ALA A 12 -10.10 -7.37 0.36
C ALA A 12 -9.31 -7.07 1.64
N HIS A 13 -8.42 -6.07 1.62
CA HIS A 13 -7.49 -5.72 2.70
C HIS A 13 -7.70 -4.29 3.21
N ASP A 14 -8.95 -3.87 3.37
CA ASP A 14 -9.28 -2.52 3.85
C ASP A 14 -8.74 -2.27 5.27
N ASN A 15 -8.13 -1.10 5.49
CA ASN A 15 -7.41 -0.69 6.70
C ASN A 15 -6.18 -1.52 7.07
N GLU A 16 -5.76 -2.47 6.23
CA GLU A 16 -4.53 -3.23 6.46
C GLU A 16 -3.30 -2.48 5.93
N ARG A 17 -2.12 -2.84 6.46
CA ARG A 17 -0.85 -2.22 6.08
C ARG A 17 0.01 -3.15 5.25
N TRP A 18 0.48 -2.64 4.13
CA TRP A 18 1.45 -3.31 3.29
C TRP A 18 2.84 -2.70 3.43
N PRO A 19 3.89 -3.48 3.68
CA PRO A 19 5.26 -2.99 3.63
C PRO A 19 5.67 -2.68 2.18
N LEU A 20 6.20 -1.49 1.95
CA LEU A 20 6.72 -1.09 0.64
C LEU A 20 8.19 -1.47 0.56
N SER A 21 8.58 -2.10 -0.55
CA SER A 21 9.92 -2.66 -0.73
C SER A 21 10.99 -1.62 -1.07
N ARG A 22 10.60 -0.40 -1.45
CA ARG A 22 11.49 0.71 -1.85
C ARG A 22 10.74 2.05 -1.88
N ASP A 23 11.43 3.09 -2.33
CA ASP A 23 10.82 4.38 -2.70
C ASP A 23 9.74 4.17 -3.77
N VAL A 24 8.51 4.57 -3.43
CA VAL A 24 7.34 4.51 -4.31
C VAL A 24 6.73 5.89 -4.46
N ASP A 25 6.11 6.11 -5.61
CA ASP A 25 5.39 7.33 -5.97
C ASP A 25 3.89 7.04 -6.14
N PRO A 26 3.02 8.07 -6.13
CA PRO A 26 1.64 7.94 -6.57
C PRO A 26 1.54 7.24 -7.94
N GLY A 27 0.63 6.27 -8.04
CA GLY A 27 0.45 5.39 -9.19
C GLY A 27 1.27 4.10 -9.13
N HIS A 28 2.18 3.93 -8.18
CA HIS A 28 2.89 2.67 -8.00
C HIS A 28 1.92 1.56 -7.60
N GLN A 29 1.94 0.47 -8.37
CA GLN A 29 1.09 -0.70 -8.13
C GLN A 29 1.85 -1.81 -7.41
N PHE A 30 1.19 -2.47 -6.46
CA PHE A 30 1.69 -3.65 -5.78
C PHE A 30 0.58 -4.70 -5.63
N SER A 31 0.99 -5.96 -5.51
CA SER A 31 0.08 -7.09 -5.35
C SER A 31 0.08 -7.57 -3.90
N TRP A 32 -1.08 -7.54 -3.28
CA TRP A 32 -1.32 -8.14 -1.98
C TRP A 32 -1.50 -9.65 -2.15
N GLY A 33 -0.48 -10.44 -1.80
CA GLY A 33 -0.54 -11.90 -1.90
C GLY A 33 0.70 -12.59 -2.46
N ASP A 34 1.85 -11.91 -2.55
CA ASP A 34 3.10 -12.54 -3.01
C ASP A 34 3.56 -13.65 -2.05
N GLY A 35 3.17 -14.88 -2.37
CA GLY A 35 3.62 -16.09 -1.69
C GLY A 35 3.06 -17.40 -2.22
N THR A 36 1.85 -17.44 -2.80
CA THR A 36 1.16 -18.73 -3.01
C THR A 36 0.46 -18.94 -4.37
N GLY A 37 0.67 -18.08 -5.37
CA GLY A 37 0.14 -18.32 -6.73
C GLY A 37 -1.38 -18.16 -6.87
N ILE A 38 -2.04 -17.53 -5.88
CA ILE A 38 -3.41 -17.01 -6.02
C ILE A 38 -3.29 -15.58 -6.57
N SER A 39 -4.15 -15.19 -7.51
CA SER A 39 -4.26 -13.80 -7.97
C SER A 39 -4.40 -12.86 -6.77
N GLY A 40 -3.30 -12.19 -6.41
CA GLY A 40 -3.28 -11.23 -5.32
C GLY A 40 -4.18 -10.04 -5.62
N SER A 41 -4.70 -9.39 -4.59
CA SER A 41 -5.43 -8.14 -4.77
C SER A 41 -4.45 -7.05 -5.19
N GLN A 42 -4.67 -6.42 -6.35
CA GLN A 42 -3.82 -5.32 -6.80
C GLN A 42 -4.25 -4.00 -6.16
N TYR A 43 -3.26 -3.22 -5.75
CA TYR A 43 -3.44 -1.91 -5.13
C TYR A 43 -2.52 -0.90 -5.81
N ALA A 44 -2.99 0.33 -5.98
CA ALA A 44 -2.23 1.47 -6.46
C ALA A 44 -2.07 2.51 -5.35
N VAL A 45 -0.86 3.03 -5.16
CA VAL A 45 -0.60 4.14 -4.24
C VAL A 45 -1.26 5.41 -4.78
N GLU A 46 -2.07 6.09 -3.97
CA GLU A 46 -2.73 7.35 -4.36
C GLU A 46 -2.06 8.58 -3.79
N ALA A 47 -1.79 8.60 -2.48
CA ALA A 47 -1.35 9.82 -1.79
C ALA A 47 -0.57 9.53 -0.51
N GLU A 48 0.33 10.45 -0.15
CA GLU A 48 1.12 10.37 1.07
C GLU A 48 0.28 10.80 2.28
N ILE A 49 0.17 9.94 3.28
CA ILE A 49 -0.21 10.30 4.65
C ILE A 49 1.07 10.55 5.46
N ILE A 50 1.47 11.81 5.56
CA ILE A 50 2.71 12.19 6.23
C ILE A 50 2.68 11.93 7.75
N GLN A 51 1.49 11.85 8.37
CA GLN A 51 1.35 11.69 9.82
C GLN A 51 0.28 10.67 10.21
N THR A 52 0.74 9.46 10.52
CA THR A 52 0.03 8.53 11.40
C THR A 52 0.80 8.41 12.71
N ASN A 53 0.17 7.91 13.78
CA ASN A 53 0.85 7.59 15.05
C ASN A 53 2.00 6.57 14.89
N LEU A 54 2.16 5.98 13.70
CA LEU A 54 3.09 4.90 13.40
C LEU A 54 4.13 5.32 12.34
N GLY A 55 4.21 6.61 12.05
CA GLY A 55 5.12 7.21 11.07
C GLY A 55 4.45 7.60 9.76
N PRO A 56 5.24 8.07 8.76
CA PRO A 56 4.74 8.38 7.44
C PRO A 56 4.26 7.11 6.73
N MET A 57 3.11 7.19 6.07
CA MET A 57 2.42 6.08 5.40
C MET A 57 1.80 6.54 4.08
N TRP A 58 1.73 5.70 3.06
CA TRP A 58 0.94 5.96 1.84
C TRP A 58 -0.50 5.47 1.99
N VAL A 59 -1.44 6.01 1.21
CA VAL A 59 -2.74 5.39 0.94
C VAL A 59 -2.65 4.60 -0.36
N ALA A 60 -3.19 3.40 -0.38
CA ALA A 60 -3.39 2.65 -1.60
C ALA A 60 -4.85 2.20 -1.76
N THR A 61 -5.37 2.23 -2.97
CA THR A 61 -6.73 1.79 -3.32
C THR A 61 -6.66 0.63 -4.33
N PRO A 62 -7.71 -0.20 -4.44
CA PRO A 62 -7.74 -1.25 -5.45
C PRO A 62 -7.50 -0.69 -6.87
N ALA A 63 -6.58 -1.29 -7.60
CA ALA A 63 -6.19 -0.89 -8.97
C ALA A 63 -7.13 -1.46 -10.05
#